data_AF-A0A9Q3ENE0-F1
#
_entry.id   AF-A0A9Q3ENE0-F1
#
_cell.length_a   1.000
_cell.length_b   1.000
_cell.length_c   1.000
_cell.angle_alpha   90.00
_cell.angle_beta   90.00
_cell.angle_gamma   90.00
#
_symmetry.space_group_name_H-M   'P 1'
#
loop_
_entity.id
_entity.type
_entity.pdbx_description
1 polymer ?
#
loop_
_entity_poly.entity_id
_entity_poly.type
_entity_poly.pdbx_seq_one_letter_code
_entity_poly.pdbx_strand_id
1 'polypeptide(L)'
;MPKQISMISSSKDTYKEEFVANQLVEAQINPSLSPQMRHYLIDVLYTYKNVFASDNEPLGAIKPNEVVINLNIGRPYSQLLRRPAYPASPRLEKPWKNISKS
;
A
#
# COMPACT_ATOMS: atom_id res chain seq x y z
N MET A 1 -17.16 -12.48 52.00
CA MET A 1 -17.70 -11.90 50.74
C MET A 1 -16.53 -11.48 49.87
N PRO A 2 -16.18 -12.21 48.80
CA PRO A 2 -15.13 -11.74 47.89
C PRO A 2 -15.69 -10.65 46.97
N LYS A 3 -14.94 -9.55 46.85
CA LYS A 3 -15.25 -8.38 46.01
C LYS A 3 -15.33 -8.77 44.54
N GLN A 4 -16.37 -8.28 43.86
CA GLN A 4 -16.49 -8.31 42.41
C GLN A 4 -15.34 -7.49 41.80
N ILE A 5 -14.49 -8.14 41.01
CA ILE A 5 -13.49 -7.47 40.17
C ILE A 5 -14.24 -7.06 38.90
N SER A 6 -14.54 -5.77 38.78
CA SER A 6 -15.11 -5.17 37.57
C SER A 6 -14.17 -5.39 36.39
N MET A 7 -14.66 -6.06 35.34
CA MET A 7 -13.97 -6.19 34.05
C MET A 7 -13.86 -4.79 33.41
N ILE A 8 -12.66 -4.21 33.47
CA ILE A 8 -12.26 -3.11 32.60
C ILE A 8 -11.34 -3.75 31.55
N SER A 9 -11.93 -4.25 30.46
CA SER A 9 -11.18 -4.55 29.23
C SER A 9 -11.21 -3.29 28.36
N SER A 10 -10.32 -2.34 28.65
CA SER A 10 -9.13 -2.03 27.85
C SER A 10 -9.44 -1.57 26.42
N SER A 11 -9.56 -0.26 26.23
CA SER A 11 -9.72 0.46 24.95
C SER A 11 -8.80 0.05 23.79
N LYS A 12 -7.75 -0.73 24.05
CA LYS A 12 -6.84 -1.29 23.05
C LYS A 12 -7.49 -2.36 22.17
N ASP A 13 -8.48 -3.07 22.70
CA ASP A 13 -9.13 -4.17 22.00
C ASP A 13 -10.05 -3.66 20.88
N THR A 14 -10.69 -2.50 21.09
CA THR A 14 -11.56 -1.85 20.10
C THR A 14 -10.84 -1.52 18.79
N TYR A 15 -9.63 -0.94 18.86
CA TYR A 15 -8.85 -0.62 17.65
C TYR A 15 -8.34 -1.86 16.91
N LYS A 16 -8.16 -2.97 17.63
CA LYS A 16 -7.74 -4.24 17.05
C LYS A 16 -8.90 -4.90 16.31
N GLU A 17 -10.11 -4.81 16.84
CA GLU A 17 -11.34 -5.26 16.18
C GLU A 17 -11.62 -4.48 14.90
N GLU A 18 -11.48 -3.14 14.92
CA GLU A 18 -11.57 -2.30 13.73
C GLU A 18 -10.53 -2.66 12.68
N PHE A 19 -9.28 -2.96 13.09
CA PHE A 19 -8.24 -3.42 12.17
C PHE A 19 -8.62 -4.75 11.51
N VAL A 20 -9.15 -5.70 12.28
CA VAL A 20 -9.61 -6.98 11.72
C VAL A 20 -10.76 -6.76 10.74
N ALA A 21 -11.71 -5.90 11.08
CA ALA A 21 -12.90 -5.62 10.27
C ALA A 21 -12.62 -4.79 9.00
N ASN A 22 -11.56 -3.98 8.99
CA ASN A 22 -11.26 -3.13 7.84
C ASN A 22 -10.13 -3.68 6.97
N GLN A 23 -9.08 -4.24 7.57
CA GLN A 23 -7.88 -4.66 6.83
C GLN A 23 -7.75 -6.17 6.65
N LEU A 24 -8.37 -6.99 7.51
CA LEU A 24 -8.24 -8.45 7.45
C LEU A 24 -9.50 -9.16 6.93
N VAL A 25 -10.54 -8.43 6.51
CA VAL A 25 -11.78 -9.04 5.98
C VAL A 25 -11.52 -9.81 4.68
N GLU A 26 -10.68 -9.27 3.80
CA GLU A 26 -10.32 -9.92 2.54
C GLU A 26 -9.15 -10.91 2.70
N ALA A 27 -8.53 -10.95 3.89
CA ALA A 27 -7.38 -11.81 4.12
C ALA A 27 -7.80 -13.27 4.23
N GLN A 28 -7.29 -14.12 3.33
CA GLN A 28 -7.51 -15.56 3.37
C GLN A 28 -6.61 -16.23 4.42
N ILE A 29 -7.00 -16.12 5.69
CA ILE A 29 -6.36 -16.87 6.78
C ILE A 29 -6.79 -18.33 6.69
N ASN A 30 -5.82 -19.24 6.75
CA ASN A 30 -6.06 -20.68 6.67
C ASN A 30 -7.12 -21.14 7.72
N PRO A 31 -8.22 -21.77 7.31
CA PRO A 31 -9.28 -22.21 8.23
C PRO A 31 -8.87 -23.38 9.13
N SER A 32 -7.81 -24.13 8.78
CA SER A 32 -7.29 -25.23 9.60
C SER A 32 -6.44 -24.77 10.78
N LEU A 33 -6.24 -23.45 10.94
CA LEU A 33 -5.44 -22.90 12.02
C LEU A 33 -6.18 -22.99 13.36
N SER A 34 -5.48 -23.35 14.45
CA SER A 34 -6.10 -23.38 15.77
C SER A 34 -6.54 -21.97 16.21
N PRO A 35 -7.60 -21.84 17.03
CA PRO A 35 -8.07 -20.54 17.50
C PRO A 35 -6.96 -19.74 18.19
N GLN A 36 -6.12 -20.41 18.97
CA GLN A 36 -4.99 -19.78 19.67
C GLN A 36 -3.94 -19.22 18.71
N MET A 37 -3.59 -20.00 17.68
CA MET A 37 -2.65 -19.54 16.64
C MET A 37 -3.23 -18.38 15.83
N ARG A 38 -4.55 -18.37 15.61
CA ARG A 38 -5.24 -17.29 14.90
C ARG A 38 -5.17 -15.99 15.69
N HIS A 39 -5.44 -16.05 16.99
CA HIS A 39 -5.30 -14.89 17.86
C HIS A 39 -3.87 -14.36 17.87
N TYR A 40 -2.88 -15.24 18.02
CA TYR A 40 -1.47 -14.87 17.97
C TYR A 40 -1.08 -14.22 16.63
N LEU A 41 -1.56 -14.76 15.50
CA LEU A 41 -1.32 -14.18 14.18
C LEU A 41 -1.89 -12.75 14.08
N ILE A 42 -3.13 -12.56 14.53
CA ILE A 42 -3.77 -11.23 14.52
C ILE A 42 -3.01 -10.27 15.42
N ASP A 43 -2.52 -10.72 16.58
CA ASP A 43 -1.67 -9.91 17.47
C ASP A 43 -0.39 -9.44 16.78
N VAL A 44 0.31 -10.34 16.07
CA VAL A 44 1.53 -10.00 15.33
C VAL A 44 1.22 -9.00 14.21
N LEU A 45 0.18 -9.26 13.41
CA LEU A 45 -0.19 -8.39 12.30
C LEU A 45 -0.59 -6.99 12.79
N TYR A 46 -1.34 -6.90 13.88
CA TYR A 46 -1.72 -5.62 14.48
C TYR A 46 -0.51 -4.86 15.03
N THR A 47 0.42 -5.56 15.68
CA THR A 47 1.64 -4.98 16.25
C THR A 47 2.53 -4.35 15.19
N TYR A 48 2.63 -4.98 14.01
CA TYR A 48 3.47 -4.53 12.90
C TYR A 48 2.68 -3.90 11.75
N LYS A 49 1.44 -3.44 11.98
CA LYS A 49 0.55 -2.94 10.92
C LYS A 49 1.17 -1.82 10.05
N ASN A 50 2.00 -0.96 10.64
CA ASN A 50 2.66 0.16 9.94
C ASN A 50 3.86 -0.27 9.06
N VAL A 51 4.27 -1.54 9.12
CA VAL A 51 5.36 -2.08 8.28
C VAL A 51 4.83 -2.53 6.91
N PHE A 52 3.53 -2.80 6.83
CA PHE A 52 2.86 -3.22 5.60
C PHE A 52 2.34 -2.00 4.84
N ALA A 53 2.34 -2.07 3.51
CA ALA A 53 1.64 -1.08 2.71
C ALA A 53 0.13 -1.27 2.86
N SER A 54 -0.57 -0.15 3.00
CA SER A 54 -2.03 -0.07 2.92
C SER A 54 -2.40 0.82 1.72
N ASP A 55 -3.65 0.77 1.27
CA ASP A 55 -4.13 1.62 0.18
C ASP A 55 -3.95 3.12 0.48
N ASN A 56 -4.02 3.49 1.76
CA ASN A 56 -3.80 4.86 2.24
C ASN A 56 -2.31 5.17 2.46
N GLU A 57 -1.47 4.16 2.65
CA GLU A 57 -0.05 4.27 2.99
C GLU A 57 0.76 3.32 2.09
N PRO A 58 0.96 3.67 0.81
CA PRO A 58 1.71 2.82 -0.11
C PRO A 58 3.20 2.73 0.29
N LEU A 59 3.82 1.58 -0.01
CA LEU A 59 5.27 1.36 0.13
C LEU A 59 6.03 2.51 -0.56
N GLY A 60 6.83 3.27 0.21
CA GLY A 60 7.70 4.30 -0.41
C GLY A 60 8.03 5.52 0.44
N ALA A 61 7.42 5.73 1.62
CA ALA A 61 7.78 6.86 2.50
C ALA A 61 9.11 6.67 3.26
N ILE A 62 10.04 5.87 2.73
CA ILE A 62 11.43 5.87 3.20
C ILE A 62 12.01 7.17 2.68
N LYS A 63 12.12 8.19 3.55
CA LYS A 63 12.74 9.53 3.38
C LYS A 63 12.79 10.04 1.93
N PRO A 64 12.20 11.19 1.58
CA PRO A 64 12.22 11.68 0.21
C PRO A 64 13.68 11.77 -0.29
N ASN A 65 14.13 10.75 -1.02
CA ASN A 65 15.19 10.88 -1.99
C ASN A 65 14.52 11.62 -3.14
N GLU A 66 14.30 12.91 -2.93
CA GLU A 66 13.71 13.80 -3.90
C GLU A 66 14.66 13.85 -5.08
N VAL A 67 14.34 13.07 -6.12
CA VAL A 67 15.11 13.09 -7.36
C VAL A 67 14.73 14.39 -8.05
N VAL A 68 15.58 15.42 -7.89
CA VAL A 68 15.45 16.67 -8.63
C VAL A 68 15.84 16.40 -10.09
N ILE A 69 14.85 16.09 -10.91
CA ILE A 69 15.04 15.95 -12.36
C ILE A 69 15.08 17.35 -12.97
N ASN A 70 16.29 17.91 -13.09
CA ASN A 70 16.51 19.14 -13.83
C ASN A 70 16.49 18.84 -15.33
N LEU A 71 15.41 19.24 -16.01
CA LEU A 71 15.36 19.24 -17.47
C LEU A 71 16.28 20.34 -17.99
N ASN A 72 17.20 20.00 -18.89
CA ASN A 72 18.01 20.99 -19.61
C ASN A 72 17.12 21.75 -20.63
N ILE A 73 16.25 22.63 -20.14
CA ILE A 73 15.39 23.50 -20.96
C ILE A 73 16.17 24.63 -21.66
N GLY A 74 17.49 24.69 -21.48
CA GLY A 74 18.37 25.58 -22.23
C GLY A 74 18.23 25.30 -23.73
N ARG A 75 17.65 26.25 -24.46
CA ARG A 75 17.53 26.13 -25.91
C ARG A 75 18.86 26.46 -26.59
N PRO A 76 19.17 25.77 -27.71
CA PRO A 76 18.53 24.56 -28.21
C PRO A 76 19.20 23.29 -27.66
N TYR A 77 18.41 22.22 -27.48
CA TYR A 77 18.97 20.87 -27.36
C TYR A 77 19.92 20.62 -28.54
N SER A 78 21.09 20.02 -28.27
CA SER A 78 22.07 19.69 -29.30
C SER A 78 21.41 18.85 -30.40
N GLN A 79 21.79 19.08 -31.66
CA GLN A 79 21.15 18.41 -32.82
C GLN A 79 21.21 16.88 -32.72
N LEU A 80 22.23 16.33 -32.05
CA LEU A 80 22.41 14.90 -31.79
C LEU A 80 21.33 14.29 -30.88
N LEU A 81 20.69 15.09 -30.03
CA LEU A 81 19.61 14.67 -29.11
C LEU A 81 18.22 14.95 -29.66
N ARG A 82 18.10 15.67 -30.79
CA ARG A 82 16.84 15.87 -31.50
C ARG A 82 16.54 14.64 -32.36
N ARG A 83 16.18 13.52 -31.72
CA ARG A 83 15.63 12.39 -32.46
C ARG A 83 14.12 12.62 -32.63
N PRO A 84 13.55 12.38 -33.82
CA PRO A 84 12.09 12.29 -33.94
C PRO A 84 11.62 11.21 -32.96
N ALA A 85 10.41 11.40 -32.39
CA ALA A 85 9.82 10.39 -31.53
C ALA A 85 9.89 9.04 -32.25
N TYR A 86 10.52 8.05 -31.60
CA TYR A 86 10.64 6.74 -32.20
C TYR A 86 9.22 6.21 -32.45
N PRO A 87 8.91 5.67 -33.64
CA PRO A 87 7.58 5.12 -33.89
C PRO A 87 7.28 4.10 -32.79
N ALA A 88 6.15 4.30 -32.11
CA ALA A 88 5.75 3.41 -31.03
C ALA A 88 5.68 1.97 -31.56
N SER A 89 6.10 0.99 -30.74
CA SER A 89 5.98 -0.39 -31.16
C SER A 89 4.49 -0.74 -31.41
N PRO A 90 4.16 -1.62 -32.37
CA PRO A 90 2.76 -2.00 -32.63
C PRO A 90 2.02 -2.57 -31.41
N ARG A 91 2.77 -3.07 -30.41
CA ARG A 91 2.25 -3.57 -29.14
C ARG A 91 1.79 -2.44 -28.21
N LEU A 92 2.45 -1.28 -28.28
CA LEU A 92 2.15 -0.09 -27.48
C LEU A 92 1.05 0.77 -28.10
N GLU A 93 0.79 0.72 -29.40
CA GLU A 93 -0.25 1.58 -30.03
C GLU A 93 -1.68 1.26 -29.61
N LYS A 94 -1.98 0.02 -29.23
CA LYS A 94 -3.34 -0.45 -28.93
C LYS A 94 -3.97 0.20 -27.70
N PRO A 95 -3.30 0.33 -26.54
CA PRO A 95 -3.91 0.91 -25.34
C PRO A 95 -4.20 2.42 -25.45
N TRP A 96 -3.41 3.21 -26.18
CA TRP A 96 -3.55 4.68 -26.17
C TRP A 96 -4.62 5.23 -27.13
N LYS A 97 -4.96 4.51 -28.21
CA LYS A 97 -5.98 4.94 -29.19
C LYS A 97 -7.40 4.94 -28.64
N ASN A 98 -7.63 4.30 -27.50
CA ASN A 98 -8.96 4.21 -26.87
C ASN A 98 -9.22 5.34 -25.86
N ILE A 99 -8.19 6.10 -25.48
CA ILE A 99 -8.31 7.19 -24.49
C ILE A 99 -8.73 8.51 -25.15
N SER A 100 -8.47 8.67 -26.46
CA SER A 100 -8.82 9.89 -27.21
C SER A 100 -10.19 9.84 -27.90
N LYS A 101 -11.04 8.86 -27.55
CA LYS A 101 -12.40 8.70 -28.12
C LYS A 101 -13.48 8.67 -27.03
N SER A 102 -13.34 9.52 -26.01
CA SER A 102 -14.44 9.89 -25.10
C SER A 102 -14.67 11.38 -25.14
#